data_AF-A0A6G2JW69-F1
#
_entry.id   AF-A0A6G2JW69-F1
#
_cell.length_a   1.000
_cell.length_b   1.000
_cell.length_c   1.000
_cell.angle_alpha   90.00
_cell.angle_beta   90.00
_cell.angle_gamma   90.00
#
_symmetry.space_group_name_H-M   'P 1'
#
loop_
_entity.id
_entity.type
_entity.pdbx_description
1 polymer ?
#
loop_
_entity_poly.entity_id
_entity_poly.type
_entity_poly.pdbx_seq_one_letter_code
_entity_poly.pdbx_strand_id
1 'polypeptide(L)'
;MNRTARAVARHPASRVPADPALVEEIHERFLPAPAPAARDVAAAVEGAAPLLDRHHAADLVSEVLARLAGIGPLAEIWADDQVTEVMINGPGPIVIERRGMLTAAGRISTAEVHRLVEYLLGPTGRRVDRRLPMVDVRLDDRTRCHIAVPPVAVDGPYITLRRFPAGVRRLDELAGPGYVACLDRLIAERANLIVFGPTSTGKTSLLASLLATVAERERLVVVEEAAELPRLGAGTVRLEGQPPNVDGVGAVTMAELVAAALRMRPDRLVIGEVRGPEASALLQALTTGHRGSLSTLHADDPAHALWRFEQLARAGGAVGDVAAHIASVLDGLVHMSRGTAGRRAVAAIYEVRHDGSLERAAIPVAAAV
;
A
#
# COMPACT_ATOMS: atom_id res chain seq x y z
N MET A 1 27.15 -36.06 -43.01
CA MET A 1 26.20 -36.77 -42.12
C MET A 1 26.64 -36.56 -40.69
N ASN A 2 25.75 -36.02 -39.88
CA ASN A 2 26.01 -35.27 -38.64
C ASN A 2 26.30 -36.16 -37.43
N ARG A 3 27.31 -35.79 -36.62
CA ARG A 3 27.52 -36.27 -35.25
C ARG A 3 26.65 -35.46 -34.29
N THR A 4 25.65 -36.08 -33.69
CA THR A 4 24.79 -35.46 -32.67
C THR A 4 25.46 -35.51 -31.30
N ALA A 5 26.07 -34.40 -30.89
CA ALA A 5 26.45 -34.15 -29.51
C ALA A 5 25.18 -33.87 -28.69
N ARG A 6 24.91 -34.73 -27.71
CA ARG A 6 23.79 -34.61 -26.77
C ARG A 6 24.14 -33.50 -25.76
N ALA A 7 23.67 -32.28 -26.02
CA ALA A 7 23.78 -31.18 -25.08
C ALA A 7 22.91 -31.48 -23.86
N VAL A 8 23.54 -31.75 -22.72
CA VAL A 8 22.86 -31.84 -21.43
C VAL A 8 22.36 -30.44 -21.10
N ALA A 9 21.05 -30.23 -21.23
CA ALA A 9 20.39 -29.01 -20.81
C ALA A 9 20.60 -28.82 -19.30
N ARG A 10 21.40 -27.82 -18.93
CA ARG A 10 21.57 -27.40 -17.54
C ARG A 10 20.22 -26.86 -17.06
N HIS A 11 19.61 -27.54 -16.09
CA HIS A 11 18.50 -27.01 -15.32
C HIS A 11 18.94 -25.67 -14.67
N PRO A 12 18.12 -24.60 -14.72
CA PRO A 12 18.38 -23.44 -13.87
C PRO A 12 18.18 -23.88 -12.43
N ALA A 13 19.27 -23.87 -11.65
CA ALA A 13 19.25 -24.21 -10.24
C ALA A 13 18.21 -23.32 -9.52
N SER A 14 17.30 -23.96 -8.78
CA SER A 14 16.46 -23.28 -7.81
C SER A 14 17.39 -22.67 -6.75
N ARG A 15 17.46 -21.33 -6.69
CA ARG A 15 18.16 -20.61 -5.62
C ARG A 15 17.61 -21.09 -4.27
N VAL A 16 18.47 -21.68 -3.45
CA VAL A 16 18.22 -21.79 -2.02
C VAL A 16 18.52 -20.39 -1.45
N PRO A 17 17.57 -19.73 -0.78
CA PRO A 17 17.85 -18.44 -0.14
C PRO A 17 19.02 -18.62 0.83
N ALA A 18 19.95 -17.66 0.83
CA ALA A 18 21.07 -17.67 1.76
C ALA A 18 20.56 -17.66 3.21
N ASP A 19 21.30 -18.29 4.13
CA ASP A 19 20.95 -18.29 5.54
C ASP A 19 20.92 -16.84 6.06
N PRO A 20 19.76 -16.31 6.50
CA PRO A 20 19.64 -14.93 6.97
C PRO A 20 20.59 -14.61 8.13
N ALA A 21 20.91 -15.60 8.98
CA ALA A 21 21.83 -15.42 10.09
C ALA A 21 23.27 -15.18 9.60
N LEU A 22 23.66 -15.88 8.53
CA LEU A 22 24.98 -15.74 7.90
C LEU A 22 25.12 -14.39 7.18
N VAL A 23 24.05 -13.94 6.50
CA VAL A 23 24.00 -12.59 5.90
C VAL A 23 24.21 -11.52 6.96
N GLU A 24 23.50 -11.61 8.09
CA GLU A 24 23.62 -10.66 9.20
C GLU A 24 25.02 -10.67 9.84
N GLU A 25 25.58 -11.85 10.10
CA GLU A 25 26.92 -12.00 10.69
C GLU A 25 27.99 -11.30 9.83
N ILE A 26 27.97 -11.53 8.52
CA ILE A 26 28.95 -10.93 7.61
C ILE A 26 28.66 -9.43 7.44
N HIS A 27 27.40 -9.02 7.37
CA HIS A 27 27.00 -7.61 7.32
C HIS A 27 27.51 -6.81 8.53
N GLU A 28 27.26 -7.28 9.75
CA GLU A 28 27.73 -6.66 11.01
C GLU A 28 29.25 -6.53 11.08
N ARG A 29 29.98 -7.53 10.55
CA ARG A 29 31.44 -7.50 10.48
C ARG A 29 31.97 -6.32 9.66
N PHE A 30 31.22 -5.87 8.67
CA PHE A 30 31.62 -4.81 7.75
C PHE A 30 30.89 -3.48 7.98
N LEU A 31 29.90 -3.42 8.87
CA LEU A 31 29.19 -2.20 9.28
C LEU A 31 30.10 -1.01 9.65
N PRO A 32 31.24 -1.20 10.35
CA PRO A 32 32.15 -0.11 10.70
C PRO A 32 32.91 0.48 9.51
N ALA A 33 32.93 -0.20 8.36
CA ALA A 33 33.68 0.20 7.18
C ALA A 33 32.78 0.99 6.21
N PRO A 34 33.16 2.21 5.80
CA PRO A 34 32.29 3.08 4.98
C PRO A 34 32.05 2.56 3.55
N ALA A 35 32.87 1.64 3.05
CA ALA A 35 32.70 0.94 1.78
C ALA A 35 33.70 -0.23 1.68
N PRO A 36 33.39 -1.43 2.22
CA PRO A 36 34.28 -2.58 2.12
C PRO A 36 34.46 -3.02 0.66
N ALA A 37 35.66 -3.47 0.29
CA ALA A 37 35.88 -3.94 -1.07
C ALA A 37 35.14 -5.26 -1.29
N ALA A 38 34.56 -5.45 -2.48
CA ALA A 38 33.84 -6.68 -2.84
C ALA A 38 34.67 -7.95 -2.63
N ARG A 39 35.99 -7.87 -2.83
CA ARG A 39 36.94 -8.97 -2.56
C ARG A 39 37.02 -9.35 -1.08
N ASP A 40 36.89 -8.38 -0.18
CA ASP A 40 37.02 -8.58 1.26
C ASP A 40 35.74 -9.25 1.79
N VAL A 41 34.58 -8.84 1.26
CA VAL A 41 33.29 -9.51 1.51
C VAL A 41 33.29 -10.93 0.93
N ALA A 42 33.81 -11.13 -0.28
CA ALA A 42 33.95 -12.46 -0.89
C ALA A 42 34.82 -13.40 -0.04
N ALA A 43 35.97 -12.91 0.45
CA ALA A 43 36.82 -13.68 1.34
C ALA A 43 36.13 -14.01 2.68
N ALA A 44 35.31 -13.10 3.21
CA ALA A 44 34.54 -13.37 4.42
C ALA A 44 33.45 -14.43 4.19
N VAL A 45 32.75 -14.40 3.05
CA VAL A 45 31.78 -15.42 2.65
C VAL A 45 32.44 -16.78 2.48
N GLU A 46 33.57 -16.85 1.76
CA GLU A 46 34.33 -18.09 1.59
C GLU A 46 34.78 -18.67 2.94
N GLY A 47 35.18 -17.81 3.88
CA GLY A 47 35.59 -18.22 5.22
C GLY A 47 34.44 -18.71 6.11
N ALA A 48 33.28 -18.04 6.06
CA ALA A 48 32.14 -18.34 6.91
C ALA A 48 31.30 -19.51 6.37
N ALA A 49 31.29 -19.74 5.05
CA ALA A 49 30.53 -20.82 4.41
C ALA A 49 31.33 -21.53 3.31
N PRO A 50 32.40 -22.26 3.67
CA PRO A 50 33.33 -22.89 2.72
C PRO A 50 32.72 -24.03 1.88
N LEU A 51 31.53 -24.53 2.27
CA LEU A 51 30.83 -25.60 1.57
C LEU A 51 29.83 -25.08 0.51
N LEU A 52 29.61 -23.77 0.42
CA LEU A 52 28.77 -23.19 -0.63
C LEU A 52 29.43 -23.36 -1.99
N ASP A 53 28.65 -23.69 -3.00
CA ASP A 53 29.15 -23.63 -4.36
C ASP A 53 29.37 -22.17 -4.81
N ARG A 54 30.14 -22.01 -5.89
CA ARG A 54 30.50 -20.68 -6.41
C ARG A 54 29.31 -19.80 -6.77
N HIS A 55 28.17 -20.38 -7.14
CA HIS A 55 27.00 -19.60 -7.52
C HIS A 55 26.31 -19.05 -6.26
N HIS A 56 26.07 -19.90 -5.27
CA HIS A 56 25.47 -19.48 -4.00
C HIS A 56 26.39 -18.54 -3.21
N ALA A 57 27.71 -18.75 -3.25
CA ALA A 57 28.67 -17.83 -2.65
C ALA A 57 28.62 -16.45 -3.31
N ALA A 58 28.52 -16.38 -4.64
CA ALA A 58 28.40 -15.11 -5.35
C ALA A 58 27.08 -14.38 -5.03
N ASP A 59 25.96 -15.11 -4.94
CA ASP A 59 24.67 -14.56 -4.55
C ASP A 59 24.73 -13.96 -3.13
N LEU A 60 25.35 -14.67 -2.17
CA LEU A 60 25.54 -14.19 -0.79
C LEU A 60 26.45 -12.95 -0.72
N VAL A 61 27.52 -12.89 -1.50
CA VAL A 61 28.39 -11.70 -1.57
C VAL A 61 27.61 -10.50 -2.08
N SER A 62 26.82 -10.65 -3.14
CA SER A 62 25.98 -9.57 -3.67
C SER A 62 24.97 -9.09 -2.62
N GLU A 63 24.32 -10.01 -1.91
CA GLU A 63 23.35 -9.68 -0.86
C GLU A 63 23.98 -8.88 0.29
N VAL A 64 25.15 -9.31 0.78
CA VAL A 64 25.88 -8.58 1.83
C VAL A 64 26.33 -7.20 1.34
N LEU A 65 26.87 -7.11 0.13
CA LEU A 65 27.29 -5.82 -0.46
C LEU A 65 26.12 -4.87 -0.69
N ALA A 66 24.97 -5.38 -1.12
CA ALA A 66 23.75 -4.58 -1.27
C ALA A 66 23.30 -4.03 0.08
N ARG A 67 23.31 -4.87 1.13
CA ARG A 67 22.94 -4.47 2.49
C ARG A 67 23.85 -3.39 3.06
N LEU A 68 25.16 -3.56 2.87
CA LEU A 68 26.18 -2.55 3.24
C LEU A 68 26.04 -1.25 2.44
N ALA A 69 25.63 -1.32 1.17
CA ALA A 69 25.41 -0.14 0.33
C ALA A 69 24.14 0.65 0.72
N GLY A 70 23.19 0.01 1.42
CA GLY A 70 21.92 0.61 1.77
C GLY A 70 21.09 0.99 0.55
N ILE A 71 20.30 2.07 0.67
CA ILE A 71 19.56 2.68 -0.46
C ILE A 71 20.42 3.63 -1.31
N GLY A 72 21.74 3.69 -1.04
CA GLY A 72 22.71 4.46 -1.81
C GLY A 72 22.32 5.95 -2.00
N PRO A 73 22.31 6.48 -3.23
CA PRO A 73 22.02 7.90 -3.50
C PRO A 73 20.60 8.32 -3.09
N LEU A 74 19.71 7.37 -2.82
CA LEU A 74 18.40 7.67 -2.28
C LEU A 74 18.42 8.04 -0.80
N ALA A 75 19.51 7.80 -0.05
CA ALA A 75 19.53 8.03 1.40
C ALA A 75 19.17 9.46 1.78
N GLU A 76 19.81 10.46 1.16
CA GLU A 76 19.53 11.88 1.41
C GLU A 76 18.13 12.29 0.94
N ILE A 77 17.71 11.78 -0.22
CA ILE A 77 16.38 12.04 -0.80
C ILE A 77 15.28 11.46 0.10
N TRP A 78 15.48 10.24 0.58
CA TRP A 78 14.53 9.52 1.43
C TRP A 78 14.51 10.07 2.86
N ALA A 79 15.60 10.68 3.34
CA ALA A 79 15.61 11.31 4.66
C ALA A 79 14.63 12.50 4.78
N ASP A 80 14.24 13.13 3.66
CA ASP A 80 13.24 14.19 3.65
C ASP A 80 11.81 13.65 3.83
N ASP A 81 11.15 14.07 4.90
CA ASP A 81 9.77 13.66 5.23
C ASP A 81 8.73 14.23 4.25
N GLN A 82 9.08 15.25 3.47
CA GLN A 82 8.22 15.83 2.43
C GLN A 82 8.21 15.00 1.15
N VAL A 83 9.15 14.04 1.00
CA VAL A 83 9.18 13.09 -0.12
C VAL A 83 8.25 11.92 0.18
N THR A 84 7.24 11.77 -0.66
CA THR A 84 6.21 10.74 -0.52
C THR A 84 6.35 9.63 -1.55
N GLU A 85 7.04 9.89 -2.67
CA GLU A 85 7.28 8.92 -3.72
C GLU A 85 8.66 9.15 -4.38
N VAL A 86 9.36 8.07 -4.70
CA VAL A 86 10.58 8.05 -5.52
C VAL A 86 10.33 7.12 -6.69
N MET A 87 10.64 7.59 -7.90
CA MET A 87 10.51 6.87 -9.16
C MET A 87 11.85 6.85 -9.88
N ILE A 88 12.28 5.67 -10.26
CA ILE A 88 13.49 5.41 -11.06
C ILE A 88 13.05 4.65 -12.30
N ASN A 89 13.23 5.26 -13.47
CA ASN A 89 12.83 4.69 -14.75
C ASN A 89 14.07 4.21 -15.52
N GLY A 90 14.86 3.34 -14.88
CA GLY A 90 16.18 2.94 -15.35
C GLY A 90 17.32 3.89 -14.92
N PRO A 91 18.55 3.65 -15.40
CA PRO A 91 19.71 4.49 -15.11
C PRO A 91 19.50 5.91 -15.63
N GLY A 92 19.76 6.91 -14.81
CA GLY A 92 19.54 8.31 -15.18
C GLY A 92 18.84 9.10 -14.08
N PRO A 93 17.91 10.00 -14.42
CA PRO A 93 17.25 10.87 -13.45
C PRO A 93 16.41 10.10 -12.42
N ILE A 94 16.50 10.55 -11.17
CA ILE A 94 15.57 10.16 -10.10
C ILE A 94 14.46 11.20 -10.06
N VAL A 95 13.21 10.77 -10.15
CA VAL A 95 12.03 11.63 -10.03
C VAL A 95 11.41 11.39 -8.66
N ILE A 96 10.96 12.44 -7.99
CA ILE A 96 10.29 12.35 -6.68
C ILE A 96 8.96 13.08 -6.68
N GLU A 97 8.02 12.62 -5.87
CA GLU A 97 6.90 13.45 -5.42
C GLU A 97 7.28 14.16 -4.13
N ARG A 98 7.25 15.49 -4.16
CA ARG A 98 7.42 16.35 -2.98
C ARG A 98 6.22 17.29 -2.89
N ARG A 99 5.47 17.22 -1.78
CA ARG A 99 4.27 18.06 -1.56
C ARG A 99 3.26 18.01 -2.72
N GLY A 100 3.02 16.84 -3.33
CA GLY A 100 2.07 16.72 -4.45
C GLY A 100 2.61 17.11 -5.82
N MET A 101 3.89 17.46 -5.94
CA MET A 101 4.51 17.88 -7.20
C MET A 101 5.67 16.95 -7.57
N LEU A 102 5.78 16.61 -8.86
CA LEU A 102 6.87 15.80 -9.39
C LEU A 102 8.08 16.68 -9.71
N THR A 103 9.26 16.31 -9.20
CA THR A 103 10.53 17.03 -9.45
C THR A 103 11.69 16.06 -9.62
N ALA A 104 12.70 16.41 -10.42
CA ALA A 104 13.94 15.66 -10.49
C ALA A 104 14.80 15.93 -9.24
N ALA A 105 15.36 14.89 -8.63
CA ALA A 105 16.06 14.98 -7.34
C ALA A 105 17.49 14.42 -7.34
N GLY A 106 17.97 13.92 -8.49
CA GLY A 106 19.31 13.34 -8.58
C GLY A 106 19.46 12.44 -9.79
N ARG A 107 20.52 11.65 -9.78
CA ARG A 107 20.78 10.63 -10.80
C ARG A 107 21.23 9.34 -10.14
N ILE A 108 20.92 8.22 -10.78
CA ILE A 108 21.31 6.88 -10.36
C ILE A 108 21.95 6.13 -11.53
N SER A 109 23.06 5.45 -11.28
CA SER A 109 23.76 4.61 -12.26
C SER A 109 23.14 3.22 -12.37
N THR A 110 23.47 2.50 -13.44
CA THR A 110 23.03 1.11 -13.64
C THR A 110 23.42 0.20 -12.49
N ALA A 111 24.67 0.31 -12.00
CA ALA A 111 25.15 -0.50 -10.89
C ALA A 111 24.40 -0.20 -9.58
N GLU A 112 24.04 1.07 -9.34
CA GLU A 112 23.25 1.45 -8.17
C GLU A 112 21.80 0.98 -8.27
N VAL A 113 21.17 1.03 -9.46
CA VAL A 113 19.83 0.46 -9.67
C VAL A 113 19.81 -1.02 -9.31
N HIS A 114 20.79 -1.80 -9.78
CA HIS A 114 20.87 -3.23 -9.48
C HIS A 114 21.07 -3.51 -7.98
N ARG A 115 22.00 -2.80 -7.33
CA ARG A 115 22.19 -2.92 -5.86
C ARG A 115 20.95 -2.53 -5.09
N LEU A 116 20.23 -1.50 -5.53
CA LEU A 116 18.98 -1.07 -4.90
C LEU A 116 17.89 -2.14 -5.01
N VAL A 117 17.74 -2.79 -6.18
CA VAL A 117 16.80 -3.91 -6.34
C VAL A 117 17.15 -5.05 -5.38
N GLU A 118 18.43 -5.43 -5.28
CA GLU A 118 18.89 -6.48 -4.37
C GLU A 118 18.64 -6.09 -2.90
N TYR A 119 18.97 -4.86 -2.51
CA TYR A 119 18.71 -4.32 -1.17
C TYR A 119 17.23 -4.36 -0.79
N LEU A 120 16.35 -3.90 -1.69
CA LEU A 120 14.91 -3.81 -1.45
C LEU A 120 14.24 -5.18 -1.37
N LEU A 121 14.72 -6.16 -2.14
CA LEU A 121 14.11 -7.49 -2.20
C LEU A 121 14.69 -8.48 -1.21
N GLY A 122 15.97 -8.36 -0.84
CA GLY A 122 16.67 -9.29 0.05
C GLY A 122 15.88 -9.66 1.31
N PRO A 123 15.48 -8.69 2.14
CA PRO A 123 14.73 -8.97 3.38
C PRO A 123 13.34 -9.60 3.14
N THR A 124 12.76 -9.40 1.96
CA THR A 124 11.38 -9.82 1.65
C THR A 124 11.29 -11.28 1.21
N GLY A 125 12.42 -11.92 0.87
CA GLY A 125 12.47 -13.24 0.24
C GLY A 125 11.83 -13.30 -1.15
N ARG A 126 11.43 -12.16 -1.72
CA ARG A 126 10.85 -12.06 -3.06
C ARG A 126 11.96 -11.90 -4.10
N ARG A 127 11.62 -12.20 -5.35
CA ARG A 127 12.55 -12.10 -6.48
C ARG A 127 11.89 -11.46 -7.68
N VAL A 128 12.72 -10.87 -8.52
CA VAL A 128 12.34 -10.34 -9.83
C VAL A 128 13.36 -10.81 -10.86
N ASP A 129 12.89 -11.38 -11.97
CA ASP A 129 13.74 -11.91 -13.04
C ASP A 129 12.97 -11.95 -14.37
N ARG A 130 13.58 -12.45 -15.45
CA ARG A 130 12.91 -12.50 -16.78
C ARG A 130 11.63 -13.34 -16.82
N ARG A 131 11.45 -14.30 -15.91
CA ARG A 131 10.23 -15.14 -15.82
C ARG A 131 9.18 -14.52 -14.92
N LEU A 132 9.61 -13.83 -13.86
CA LEU A 132 8.77 -13.04 -12.96
C LEU A 132 9.21 -11.57 -13.04
N PRO A 133 8.86 -10.85 -14.13
CA PRO A 133 9.48 -9.58 -14.45
C PRO A 133 8.90 -8.39 -13.67
N MET A 134 7.98 -8.65 -12.74
CA MET A 134 7.36 -7.64 -11.89
C MET A 134 7.20 -8.19 -10.48
N VAL A 135 7.38 -7.34 -9.50
CA VAL A 135 7.15 -7.68 -8.09
C VAL A 135 6.68 -6.45 -7.32
N ASP A 136 5.70 -6.67 -6.46
CA ASP A 136 5.26 -5.73 -5.43
C ASP A 136 5.69 -6.26 -4.07
N VAL A 137 6.38 -5.42 -3.30
CA VAL A 137 6.81 -5.75 -1.94
C VAL A 137 6.50 -4.63 -0.95
N ARG A 138 6.45 -5.00 0.33
CA ARG A 138 6.39 -4.10 1.46
C ARG A 138 7.71 -4.19 2.21
N LEU A 139 8.34 -3.05 2.46
CA LEU A 139 9.52 -2.97 3.34
C LEU A 139 9.10 -2.89 4.81
N ASP A 140 10.05 -3.07 5.72
CA ASP A 140 9.79 -3.08 7.17
C ASP A 140 9.21 -1.74 7.69
N ASP A 141 9.58 -0.62 7.06
CA ASP A 141 9.05 0.71 7.35
C ASP A 141 7.63 0.95 6.75
N ARG A 142 7.03 -0.09 6.17
CA ARG A 142 5.76 -0.10 5.42
C ARG A 142 5.82 0.57 4.04
N THR A 143 6.98 1.04 3.60
CA THR A 143 7.14 1.56 2.24
C THR A 143 6.70 0.51 1.23
N ARG A 144 5.86 0.90 0.28
CA ARG A 144 5.52 0.05 -0.87
C ARG A 144 6.58 0.22 -1.93
N CYS A 145 7.06 -0.90 -2.45
CA CYS A 145 8.00 -0.93 -3.54
C CYS A 145 7.41 -1.74 -4.69
N HIS A 146 7.31 -1.13 -5.85
CA HIS A 146 7.05 -1.82 -7.11
C HIS A 146 8.33 -1.87 -7.93
N ILE A 147 8.69 -3.04 -8.43
CA ILE A 147 9.84 -3.23 -9.30
C ILE A 147 9.40 -3.97 -10.56
N ALA A 148 9.77 -3.44 -11.72
CA ALA A 148 9.61 -4.08 -13.01
C ALA A 148 10.97 -4.17 -13.74
N VAL A 149 11.26 -5.29 -14.40
CA VAL A 149 12.55 -5.51 -15.12
C VAL A 149 12.29 -5.96 -16.56
N PRO A 150 13.28 -5.87 -17.47
CA PRO A 150 13.13 -6.41 -18.82
C PRO A 150 12.69 -7.88 -18.82
N PRO A 151 11.76 -8.30 -19.69
CA PRO A 151 11.35 -7.59 -20.91
C PRO A 151 10.15 -6.64 -20.77
N VAL A 152 9.43 -6.62 -19.64
CA VAL A 152 8.23 -5.75 -19.51
C VAL A 152 8.61 -4.29 -19.29
N ALA A 153 9.75 -4.05 -18.63
CA ALA A 153 10.33 -2.73 -18.47
C ALA A 153 11.34 -2.47 -19.60
N VAL A 154 10.84 -1.92 -20.72
CA VAL A 154 11.56 -1.82 -22.00
C VAL A 154 12.87 -1.03 -21.87
N ASP A 155 12.85 0.08 -21.12
CA ASP A 155 13.98 1.02 -21.04
C ASP A 155 14.89 0.78 -19.81
N GLY A 156 14.61 -0.27 -19.03
CA GLY A 156 15.44 -0.69 -17.90
C GLY A 156 14.61 -1.05 -16.68
N PRO A 157 15.24 -1.46 -15.57
CA PRO A 157 14.52 -1.71 -14.34
C PRO A 157 13.79 -0.45 -13.88
N TYR A 158 12.49 -0.54 -13.65
CA TYR A 158 11.67 0.52 -13.08
C TYR A 158 11.47 0.23 -11.59
N ILE A 159 11.66 1.23 -10.74
CA ILE A 159 11.48 1.13 -9.30
C ILE A 159 10.60 2.30 -8.85
N THR A 160 9.50 2.00 -8.18
CA THR A 160 8.65 3.00 -7.53
C THR A 160 8.60 2.69 -6.04
N LEU A 161 9.11 3.61 -5.22
CA LEU A 161 8.99 3.58 -3.77
C LEU A 161 7.95 4.60 -3.34
N ARG A 162 6.92 4.15 -2.62
CA ARG A 162 5.88 5.02 -2.07
C ARG A 162 5.87 4.91 -0.56
N ARG A 163 6.21 6.01 0.09
CA ARG A 163 6.16 6.16 1.54
C ARG A 163 4.73 6.35 2.00
N PHE A 164 4.37 5.74 3.12
CA PHE A 164 3.18 6.13 3.85
C PHE A 164 3.51 7.30 4.78
N PRO A 165 2.69 8.37 4.78
CA PRO A 165 2.87 9.48 5.71
C PRO A 165 2.99 8.96 7.15
N ALA A 166 3.98 9.48 7.89
CA ALA A 166 4.13 9.17 9.29
C ALA A 166 2.98 9.80 10.08
N GLY A 167 2.22 8.96 10.79
CA GLY A 167 1.19 9.40 11.73
C GLY A 167 -0.18 9.74 11.13
N VAL A 168 -1.09 10.10 12.02
CA VAL A 168 -2.46 10.51 11.69
C VAL A 168 -2.51 12.02 11.61
N ARG A 169 -3.03 12.55 10.51
CA ARG A 169 -3.24 14.00 10.34
C ARG A 169 -4.36 14.47 11.27
N ARG A 170 -4.33 15.73 11.70
CA ARG A 170 -5.44 16.29 12.49
C ARG A 170 -6.66 16.46 11.59
N LEU A 171 -7.85 16.16 12.11
CA LEU A 171 -9.09 16.21 11.34
C LEU A 171 -9.38 17.61 10.77
N ASP A 172 -9.06 18.66 11.52
CA ASP A 172 -9.23 20.06 11.11
C ASP A 172 -8.34 20.47 9.92
N GLU A 173 -7.16 19.84 9.76
CA GLU A 173 -6.28 20.08 8.62
C GLU A 173 -6.87 19.55 7.30
N LEU A 174 -7.66 18.47 7.36
CA LEU A 174 -8.24 17.79 6.20
C LEU A 174 -9.69 18.20 5.93
N ALA A 175 -10.48 18.43 6.97
CA ALA A 175 -11.89 18.78 6.83
C ALA A 175 -12.10 20.30 6.71
N GLY A 176 -11.25 21.10 7.35
CA GLY A 176 -11.51 22.52 7.55
C GLY A 176 -12.56 22.76 8.66
N PRO A 177 -12.58 23.96 9.29
CA PRO A 177 -13.32 24.19 10.54
C PRO A 177 -14.83 23.92 10.44
N GLY A 178 -15.45 24.23 9.29
CA GLY A 178 -16.89 24.06 9.09
C GLY A 178 -17.34 22.60 9.05
N TYR A 179 -16.49 21.68 8.59
CA TYR A 179 -16.85 20.27 8.42
C TYR A 179 -16.55 19.41 9.65
N VAL A 180 -15.65 19.85 10.55
CA VAL A 180 -15.26 19.08 11.75
C VAL A 180 -16.47 18.74 12.62
N ALA A 181 -17.30 19.73 12.96
CA ALA A 181 -18.46 19.49 13.83
C ALA A 181 -19.48 18.52 13.21
N CYS A 182 -19.66 18.57 11.88
CA CYS A 182 -20.53 17.66 11.16
C CYS A 182 -19.97 16.23 11.20
N LEU A 183 -18.67 16.06 10.92
CA LEU A 183 -18.00 14.77 10.95
C LEU A 183 -17.98 14.17 12.37
N ASP A 184 -17.68 14.96 13.39
CA ASP A 184 -17.71 14.51 14.78
C ASP A 184 -19.10 14.01 15.20
N ARG A 185 -20.17 14.72 14.79
CA ARG A 185 -21.54 14.26 14.99
C ARG A 185 -21.80 12.92 14.31
N LEU A 186 -21.50 12.79 13.02
CA LEU A 186 -21.70 11.55 12.26
C LEU A 186 -20.93 10.38 12.88
N ILE A 187 -19.70 10.60 13.33
CA ILE A 187 -18.90 9.58 14.01
C ILE A 187 -19.52 9.20 15.36
N ALA A 188 -19.97 10.16 16.16
CA ALA A 188 -20.62 9.92 17.44
C ALA A 188 -21.95 9.15 17.30
N GLU A 189 -22.71 9.43 16.24
CA GLU A 189 -23.97 8.74 15.90
C GLU A 189 -23.74 7.33 15.30
N ARG A 190 -22.47 6.93 15.11
CA ARG A 190 -22.08 5.68 14.43
C ARG A 190 -22.70 5.59 13.03
N ALA A 191 -22.65 6.69 12.29
CA ALA A 191 -23.02 6.73 10.88
C ALA A 191 -22.10 5.82 10.04
N ASN A 192 -22.69 5.09 9.10
CA ASN A 192 -22.00 4.36 8.05
C ASN A 192 -21.61 5.35 6.95
N LEU A 193 -20.30 5.52 6.72
CA LEU A 193 -19.77 6.57 5.86
C LEU A 193 -18.88 6.01 4.75
N ILE A 194 -19.06 6.53 3.54
CA ILE A 194 -18.11 6.33 2.43
C ILE A 194 -17.39 7.65 2.16
N VAL A 195 -16.07 7.66 2.32
CA VAL A 195 -15.22 8.77 1.88
C VAL A 195 -14.87 8.55 0.41
N PHE A 196 -15.29 9.46 -0.47
CA PHE A 196 -15.05 9.33 -1.90
C PHE A 196 -14.28 10.51 -2.51
N GLY A 197 -13.73 10.27 -3.69
CA GLY A 197 -12.97 11.27 -4.44
C GLY A 197 -11.92 10.62 -5.36
N PRO A 198 -11.30 11.42 -6.25
CA PRO A 198 -10.24 10.95 -7.15
C PRO A 198 -9.03 10.33 -6.44
N THR A 199 -8.09 9.79 -7.22
CA THR A 199 -6.81 9.31 -6.71
C THR A 199 -6.02 10.43 -6.06
N SER A 200 -5.32 10.12 -4.97
CA SER A 200 -4.43 11.05 -4.27
C SER A 200 -5.10 12.32 -3.73
N THR A 201 -6.41 12.29 -3.43
CA THR A 201 -7.13 13.36 -2.73
C THR A 201 -7.08 13.26 -1.20
N GLY A 202 -6.55 12.17 -0.64
CA GLY A 202 -6.39 12.01 0.81
C GLY A 202 -7.52 11.28 1.53
N LYS A 203 -8.33 10.48 0.81
CA LYS A 203 -9.42 9.66 1.39
C LYS A 203 -8.97 8.82 2.59
N THR A 204 -7.91 8.03 2.43
CA THR A 204 -7.35 7.18 3.48
C THR A 204 -6.83 8.00 4.67
N SER A 205 -6.28 9.21 4.41
CA SER A 205 -5.84 10.11 5.48
C SER A 205 -7.01 10.68 6.29
N LEU A 206 -8.11 11.07 5.62
CA LEU A 206 -9.32 11.50 6.32
C LEU A 206 -9.91 10.34 7.12
N LEU A 207 -10.00 9.16 6.51
CA LEU A 207 -10.46 7.93 7.16
C LEU A 207 -9.66 7.64 8.44
N ALA A 208 -8.32 7.70 8.40
CA ALA A 208 -7.47 7.56 9.58
C ALA A 208 -7.78 8.59 10.67
N SER A 209 -8.00 9.84 10.27
CA SER A 209 -8.28 10.96 11.19
C SER A 209 -9.62 10.80 11.90
N LEU A 210 -10.65 10.36 11.16
CA LEU A 210 -11.97 10.06 11.71
C LEU A 210 -11.92 8.89 12.70
N LEU A 211 -11.21 7.83 12.34
CA LEU A 211 -11.08 6.63 13.18
C LEU A 211 -10.26 6.89 14.45
N ALA A 212 -9.26 7.77 14.39
CA ALA A 212 -8.45 8.11 15.55
C ALA A 212 -9.26 8.74 16.69
N THR A 213 -10.39 9.41 16.41
CA THR A 213 -11.25 10.02 17.45
C THR A 213 -11.99 8.98 18.30
N VAL A 214 -12.03 7.73 17.86
CA VAL A 214 -12.74 6.63 18.54
C VAL A 214 -11.84 5.44 18.91
N ALA A 215 -10.61 5.38 18.39
CA ALA A 215 -9.74 4.21 18.46
C ALA A 215 -9.35 3.75 19.88
N GLU A 216 -9.41 4.64 20.88
CA GLU A 216 -9.13 4.31 22.29
C GLU A 216 -10.30 3.58 22.98
N ARG A 217 -11.53 3.73 22.47
CA ARG A 217 -12.76 3.20 23.08
C ARG A 217 -13.47 2.14 22.26
N GLU A 218 -13.12 2.01 20.98
CA GLU A 218 -13.78 1.12 20.04
C GLU A 218 -12.77 0.16 19.39
N ARG A 219 -13.19 -1.10 19.24
CA ARG A 219 -12.45 -2.11 18.50
C ARG A 219 -12.63 -1.92 16.99
N LEU A 220 -11.57 -1.43 16.35
CA LEU A 220 -11.52 -1.25 14.90
C LEU A 220 -11.02 -2.52 14.23
N VAL A 221 -11.77 -3.07 13.27
CA VAL A 221 -11.26 -4.13 12.39
C VAL A 221 -11.14 -3.56 10.98
N VAL A 222 -9.90 -3.38 10.55
CA VAL A 222 -9.52 -2.74 9.31
C VAL A 222 -9.14 -3.80 8.28
N VAL A 223 -9.75 -3.74 7.09
CA VAL A 223 -9.51 -4.63 5.96
C VAL A 223 -8.99 -3.81 4.79
N GLU A 224 -7.81 -4.12 4.29
CA GLU A 224 -7.17 -3.39 3.19
C GLU A 224 -6.53 -4.36 2.19
N GLU A 225 -6.45 -3.98 0.91
CA GLU A 225 -5.65 -4.69 -0.09
C GLU A 225 -4.20 -4.79 0.38
N ALA A 226 -3.67 -3.61 0.72
CA ALA A 226 -2.35 -3.40 1.26
C ALA A 226 -2.56 -2.47 2.46
N ALA A 227 -2.12 -2.88 3.64
CA ALA A 227 -2.43 -2.14 4.86
C ALA A 227 -1.77 -0.75 4.88
N GLU A 228 -2.53 0.30 4.57
CA GLU A 228 -2.11 1.70 4.54
C GLU A 228 -2.42 2.39 5.88
N LEU A 229 -3.56 2.09 6.49
CA LEU A 229 -3.98 2.71 7.74
C LEU A 229 -3.04 2.33 8.89
N PRO A 230 -2.58 3.29 9.71
CA PRO A 230 -1.75 2.99 10.87
C PRO A 230 -2.54 2.23 11.93
N ARG A 231 -1.84 1.64 12.90
CA ARG A 231 -2.47 1.14 14.13
C ARG A 231 -2.89 2.38 14.94
N LEU A 232 -4.20 2.56 15.13
CA LEU A 232 -4.77 3.75 15.75
C LEU A 232 -4.98 3.62 17.27
N GLY A 233 -5.03 2.39 17.78
CA GLY A 233 -5.17 2.10 19.21
C GLY A 233 -4.91 0.62 19.52
N ALA A 234 -4.92 0.26 20.80
CA ALA A 234 -4.67 -1.12 21.24
C ALA A 234 -5.71 -2.11 20.67
N GLY A 235 -6.96 -1.65 20.50
CA GLY A 235 -8.06 -2.45 19.95
C GLY A 235 -8.03 -2.63 18.43
N THR A 236 -7.10 -2.01 17.69
CA THR A 236 -7.06 -2.09 16.22
C THR A 236 -6.55 -3.45 15.74
N VAL A 237 -7.39 -4.14 14.97
CA VAL A 237 -7.04 -5.32 14.16
C VAL A 237 -6.87 -4.88 12.71
N ARG A 238 -5.79 -5.32 12.05
CA ARG A 238 -5.49 -4.99 10.66
C ARG A 238 -5.41 -6.29 9.87
N LEU A 239 -6.22 -6.41 8.84
CA LEU A 239 -6.30 -7.53 7.92
C LEU A 239 -5.88 -7.04 6.54
N GLU A 240 -5.07 -7.84 5.87
CA GLU A 240 -4.51 -7.50 4.57
C GLU A 240 -4.79 -8.60 3.56
N GLY A 241 -5.19 -8.19 2.35
CA GLY A 241 -5.36 -9.09 1.22
C GLY A 241 -4.05 -9.82 0.90
N GLN A 242 -4.16 -11.11 0.61
CA GLN A 242 -2.99 -11.91 0.20
C GLN A 242 -3.15 -12.27 -1.27
N PRO A 243 -2.26 -11.83 -2.17
CA PRO A 243 -2.25 -12.31 -3.54
C PRO A 243 -1.84 -13.80 -3.57
N PRO A 244 -2.22 -14.56 -4.61
CA PRO A 244 -1.74 -15.92 -4.75
C PRO A 244 -0.21 -15.96 -4.85
N ASN A 245 0.37 -17.08 -4.44
CA ASN A 245 1.78 -17.38 -4.67
C ASN A 245 2.06 -17.63 -6.17
N VAL A 246 3.30 -17.92 -6.52
CA VAL A 246 3.74 -18.16 -7.91
C VAL A 246 2.99 -19.32 -8.60
N ASP A 247 2.44 -20.25 -7.83
CA ASP A 247 1.67 -21.40 -8.31
C ASP A 247 0.16 -21.12 -8.35
N GLY A 248 -0.27 -19.88 -8.06
CA GLY A 248 -1.68 -19.48 -8.06
C GLY A 248 -2.44 -19.84 -6.76
N VAL A 249 -1.73 -20.27 -5.71
CA VAL A 249 -2.34 -20.83 -4.47
C VAL A 249 -2.21 -19.85 -3.30
N GLY A 250 -3.15 -19.91 -2.36
CA GLY A 250 -3.08 -19.18 -1.09
C GLY A 250 -3.50 -17.72 -1.17
N ALA A 251 -4.28 -17.35 -2.19
CA ALA A 251 -4.92 -16.05 -2.23
C ALA A 251 -5.94 -15.91 -1.09
N VAL A 252 -5.98 -14.75 -0.45
CA VAL A 252 -7.01 -14.36 0.51
C VAL A 252 -7.59 -13.03 0.04
N THR A 253 -8.84 -13.08 -0.38
CA THR A 253 -9.52 -11.93 -1.00
C THR A 253 -10.05 -10.95 0.04
N MET A 254 -10.27 -9.70 -0.39
CA MET A 254 -10.91 -8.68 0.44
C MET A 254 -12.28 -9.16 0.96
N ALA A 255 -13.09 -9.82 0.14
CA ALA A 255 -14.40 -10.32 0.54
C ALA A 255 -14.33 -11.38 1.65
N GLU A 256 -13.36 -12.30 1.57
CA GLU A 256 -13.10 -13.30 2.62
C GLU A 256 -12.65 -12.64 3.92
N LEU A 257 -11.80 -11.62 3.85
CA LEU A 257 -11.37 -10.85 5.02
C LEU A 257 -12.53 -10.08 5.66
N VAL A 258 -13.43 -9.50 4.87
CA VAL A 258 -14.65 -8.87 5.40
C VAL A 258 -15.50 -9.89 6.14
N ALA A 259 -15.74 -11.06 5.57
CA ALA A 259 -16.50 -12.12 6.24
C ALA A 259 -15.81 -12.63 7.52
N ALA A 260 -14.47 -12.71 7.53
CA ALA A 260 -13.70 -13.07 8.72
C ALA A 260 -13.77 -11.96 9.80
N ALA A 261 -13.71 -10.69 9.39
CA ALA A 261 -13.74 -9.54 10.28
C ALA A 261 -15.01 -9.51 11.16
N LEU A 262 -16.17 -9.93 10.64
CA LEU A 262 -17.42 -9.99 11.40
C LEU A 262 -17.36 -10.94 12.60
N ARG A 263 -16.48 -11.95 12.55
CA ARG A 263 -16.26 -12.89 13.66
C ARG A 263 -15.28 -12.36 14.71
N MET A 264 -14.67 -11.20 14.47
CA MET A 264 -13.67 -10.60 15.36
C MET A 264 -14.28 -9.57 16.33
N ARG A 265 -15.61 -9.53 16.44
CA ARG A 265 -16.38 -8.59 17.29
C ARG A 265 -15.98 -7.12 17.03
N PRO A 266 -16.08 -6.61 15.78
CA PRO A 266 -15.77 -5.21 15.51
C PRO A 266 -16.81 -4.28 16.14
N ASP A 267 -16.35 -3.20 16.77
CA ASP A 267 -17.19 -2.03 17.05
C ASP A 267 -17.39 -1.20 15.77
N ARG A 268 -16.37 -1.18 14.90
CA ARG A 268 -16.42 -0.65 13.53
C ARG A 268 -15.70 -1.58 12.57
N LEU A 269 -16.35 -1.88 11.46
CA LEU A 269 -15.72 -2.49 10.29
C LEU A 269 -15.19 -1.36 9.39
N VAL A 270 -13.93 -1.45 9.00
CA VAL A 270 -13.29 -0.45 8.14
C VAL A 270 -12.77 -1.12 6.89
N ILE A 271 -13.19 -0.65 5.71
CA ILE A 271 -12.66 -1.13 4.43
C ILE A 271 -11.80 -0.03 3.82
N GLY A 272 -10.49 -0.23 3.73
CA GLY A 272 -9.55 0.80 3.28
C GLY A 272 -9.96 1.40 1.93
N GLU A 273 -10.35 0.55 0.98
CA GLU A 273 -10.93 0.97 -0.29
C GLU A 273 -11.84 -0.14 -0.85
N VAL A 274 -13.02 0.23 -1.30
CA VAL A 274 -13.96 -0.66 -2.00
C VAL A 274 -13.77 -0.49 -3.51
N ARG A 275 -13.37 -1.57 -4.17
CA ARG A 275 -13.00 -1.61 -5.59
C ARG A 275 -13.49 -2.86 -6.32
N GLY A 276 -14.04 -3.83 -5.59
CA GLY A 276 -14.41 -5.13 -6.11
C GLY A 276 -15.54 -5.83 -5.33
N PRO A 277 -15.57 -7.17 -5.38
CA PRO A 277 -16.63 -8.00 -4.79
C PRO A 277 -16.88 -7.79 -3.29
N GLU A 278 -15.89 -7.27 -2.55
CA GLU A 278 -16.01 -6.94 -1.14
C GLU A 278 -17.11 -5.91 -0.84
N ALA A 279 -17.56 -5.14 -1.85
CA ALA A 279 -18.71 -4.25 -1.73
C ALA A 279 -19.99 -4.99 -1.29
N SER A 280 -20.21 -6.20 -1.82
CA SER A 280 -21.36 -7.05 -1.45
C SER A 280 -21.26 -7.51 0.00
N ALA A 281 -20.07 -7.97 0.41
CA ALA A 281 -19.79 -8.39 1.78
C ALA A 281 -19.93 -7.22 2.78
N LEU A 282 -19.46 -6.02 2.40
CA LEU A 282 -19.66 -4.81 3.19
C LEU A 282 -21.14 -4.49 3.32
N LEU A 283 -21.90 -4.46 2.23
CA LEU A 283 -23.35 -4.19 2.26
C LEU A 283 -24.08 -5.16 3.20
N GLN A 284 -23.77 -6.46 3.13
CA GLN A 284 -24.32 -7.46 4.05
C GLN A 284 -23.94 -7.20 5.52
N ALA A 285 -22.69 -6.79 5.78
CA ALA A 285 -22.24 -6.44 7.12
C ALA A 285 -23.05 -5.26 7.70
N LEU A 286 -23.30 -4.23 6.90
CA LEU A 286 -24.09 -3.07 7.30
C LEU A 286 -25.53 -3.45 7.65
N THR A 287 -26.16 -4.29 6.83
CA THR A 287 -27.54 -4.79 7.06
C THR A 287 -27.65 -5.63 8.33
N THR A 288 -26.59 -6.36 8.70
CA THR A 288 -26.55 -7.23 9.89
C THR A 288 -26.17 -6.51 11.18
N GLY A 289 -26.14 -5.17 11.18
CA GLY A 289 -26.01 -4.35 12.39
C GLY A 289 -24.61 -3.85 12.71
N HIS A 290 -23.64 -3.99 11.79
CA HIS A 290 -22.30 -3.44 11.95
C HIS A 290 -22.28 -1.93 11.61
N ARG A 291 -22.95 -1.15 12.47
CA ARG A 291 -23.05 0.31 12.37
C ARG A 291 -21.71 1.00 12.61
N GLY A 292 -21.60 2.25 12.18
CA GLY A 292 -20.39 3.06 12.31
C GLY A 292 -19.26 2.61 11.41
N SER A 293 -19.56 1.81 10.39
CA SER A 293 -18.56 1.31 9.43
C SER A 293 -18.10 2.44 8.51
N LEU A 294 -16.82 2.41 8.16
CA LEU A 294 -16.24 3.42 7.26
C LEU A 294 -15.51 2.75 6.10
N SER A 295 -15.64 3.32 4.91
CA SER A 295 -14.83 2.89 3.77
C SER A 295 -14.42 4.04 2.87
N THR A 296 -13.53 3.76 1.91
CA THR A 296 -13.27 4.69 0.82
C THR A 296 -13.68 4.11 -0.54
N LEU A 297 -13.97 5.00 -1.49
CA LEU A 297 -14.35 4.63 -2.85
C LEU A 297 -13.86 5.69 -3.85
N HIS A 298 -13.42 5.27 -5.03
CA HIS A 298 -13.09 6.21 -6.10
C HIS A 298 -14.35 6.61 -6.87
N ALA A 299 -14.66 7.91 -6.85
CA ALA A 299 -15.72 8.52 -7.65
C ALA A 299 -15.44 10.01 -7.78
N ASP A 300 -15.99 10.62 -8.83
CA ASP A 300 -15.79 12.04 -9.14
C ASP A 300 -16.89 12.93 -8.54
N ASP A 301 -18.06 12.35 -8.30
CA ASP A 301 -19.25 13.03 -7.79
C ASP A 301 -20.09 12.05 -6.95
N PRO A 302 -21.03 12.53 -6.11
CA PRO A 302 -21.71 11.67 -5.15
C PRO A 302 -22.74 10.72 -5.80
N ALA A 303 -23.34 11.09 -6.94
CA ALA A 303 -24.24 10.19 -7.66
C ALA A 303 -23.45 9.03 -8.28
N HIS A 304 -22.29 9.34 -8.87
CA HIS A 304 -21.34 8.33 -9.34
C HIS A 304 -20.85 7.44 -8.18
N ALA A 305 -20.63 7.99 -6.97
CA ALA A 305 -20.23 7.19 -5.81
C ALA A 305 -21.28 6.12 -5.44
N LEU A 306 -22.56 6.49 -5.36
CA LEU A 306 -23.65 5.54 -5.10
C LEU A 306 -23.77 4.50 -6.22
N TRP A 307 -23.81 4.96 -7.48
CA TRP A 307 -23.89 4.06 -8.63
C TRP A 307 -22.74 3.06 -8.64
N ARG A 308 -21.49 3.52 -8.41
CA ARG A 308 -20.33 2.64 -8.41
C ARG A 308 -20.39 1.63 -7.26
N PHE A 309 -20.79 2.06 -6.06
CA PHE A 309 -20.96 1.13 -4.94
C PHE A 309 -22.02 0.06 -5.24
N GLU A 310 -23.14 0.45 -5.85
CA GLU A 310 -24.17 -0.48 -6.32
C GLU A 310 -23.62 -1.48 -7.35
N GLN A 311 -22.91 -1.00 -8.37
CA GLN A 311 -22.34 -1.87 -9.41
C GLN A 311 -21.33 -2.87 -8.84
N LEU A 312 -20.48 -2.43 -7.91
CA LEU A 312 -19.52 -3.31 -7.23
C LEU A 312 -20.23 -4.33 -6.33
N ALA A 313 -21.26 -3.92 -5.60
CA ALA A 313 -22.06 -4.83 -4.77
C ALA A 313 -22.77 -5.89 -5.64
N ARG A 314 -23.35 -5.50 -6.79
CA ARG A 314 -23.95 -6.43 -7.75
C ARG A 314 -22.92 -7.40 -8.32
N ALA A 315 -21.73 -6.92 -8.70
CA ALA A 315 -20.63 -7.76 -9.18
C ALA A 315 -20.15 -8.75 -8.10
N GLY A 316 -20.24 -8.38 -6.83
CA GLY A 316 -19.98 -9.23 -5.67
C GLY A 316 -21.15 -10.15 -5.26
N GLY A 317 -22.22 -10.21 -6.06
CA GLY A 317 -23.35 -11.12 -5.83
C GLY A 317 -24.51 -10.56 -5.01
N ALA A 318 -24.58 -9.25 -4.78
CA ALA A 318 -25.78 -8.64 -4.21
C ALA A 318 -26.96 -8.75 -5.20
N VAL A 319 -28.10 -9.23 -4.70
CA VAL A 319 -29.33 -9.46 -5.48
C VAL A 319 -30.48 -8.62 -4.95
N GLY A 320 -31.53 -8.46 -5.77
CA GLY A 320 -32.71 -7.67 -5.43
C GLY A 320 -32.53 -6.17 -5.70
N ASP A 321 -33.23 -5.35 -4.92
CA ASP A 321 -33.15 -3.89 -4.98
C ASP A 321 -31.94 -3.38 -4.19
N VAL A 322 -30.76 -3.49 -4.81
CA VAL A 322 -29.49 -3.10 -4.20
C VAL A 322 -29.45 -1.61 -3.85
N ALA A 323 -30.06 -0.76 -4.67
CA ALA A 323 -30.14 0.68 -4.42
C ALA A 323 -30.93 0.97 -3.13
N ALA A 324 -32.11 0.36 -2.97
CA ALA A 324 -32.90 0.48 -1.74
C ALA A 324 -32.16 -0.08 -0.52
N HIS A 325 -31.42 -1.19 -0.67
CA HIS A 325 -30.60 -1.73 0.41
C HIS A 325 -29.51 -0.74 0.83
N ILE A 326 -28.80 -0.13 -0.13
CA ILE A 326 -27.78 0.88 0.14
C ILE A 326 -28.39 2.07 0.89
N ALA A 327 -29.51 2.61 0.39
CA ALA A 327 -30.22 3.73 1.02
C ALA A 327 -30.73 3.42 2.44
N SER A 328 -30.94 2.13 2.77
CA SER A 328 -31.39 1.70 4.09
C SER A 328 -30.28 1.60 5.14
N VAL A 329 -29.01 1.52 4.71
CA VAL A 329 -27.87 1.30 5.62
C VAL A 329 -26.75 2.31 5.52
N LEU A 330 -26.61 3.03 4.40
CA LEU A 330 -25.58 4.05 4.23
C LEU A 330 -26.13 5.37 4.75
N ASP A 331 -25.40 6.04 5.64
CA ASP A 331 -25.86 7.29 6.26
C ASP A 331 -25.29 8.52 5.56
N GLY A 332 -24.07 8.42 5.00
CA GLY A 332 -23.46 9.58 4.33
C GLY A 332 -22.27 9.30 3.42
N LEU A 333 -22.02 10.28 2.56
CA LEU A 333 -20.88 10.36 1.65
C LEU A 333 -20.04 11.58 1.99
N VAL A 334 -18.73 11.41 2.08
CA VAL A 334 -17.78 12.51 2.35
C VAL A 334 -16.89 12.71 1.13
N HIS A 335 -17.04 13.85 0.45
CA HIS A 335 -16.31 14.16 -0.77
C HIS A 335 -14.96 14.80 -0.44
N MET A 336 -13.86 14.15 -0.83
CA MET A 336 -12.50 14.68 -0.82
C MET A 336 -12.11 15.20 -2.19
N SER A 337 -11.68 16.46 -2.27
CA SER A 337 -11.15 17.05 -3.49
C SER A 337 -9.73 17.58 -3.31
N ARG A 338 -9.06 17.83 -4.44
CA ARG A 338 -7.78 18.54 -4.50
C ARG A 338 -8.01 19.90 -5.15
N GLY A 339 -7.83 20.97 -4.38
CA GLY A 339 -7.94 22.33 -4.88
C GLY A 339 -6.83 22.68 -5.88
N THR A 340 -6.98 23.80 -6.59
CA THR A 340 -6.02 24.29 -7.60
C THR A 340 -4.63 24.58 -7.02
N ALA A 341 -4.55 24.99 -5.74
CA ALA A 341 -3.30 25.15 -5.00
C ALA A 341 -2.69 23.82 -4.50
N GLY A 342 -3.24 22.67 -4.93
CA GLY A 342 -2.76 21.34 -4.54
C GLY A 342 -3.21 20.86 -3.17
N ARG A 343 -3.88 21.70 -2.37
CA ARG A 343 -4.39 21.35 -1.03
C ARG A 343 -5.52 20.33 -1.12
N ARG A 344 -5.42 19.28 -0.31
CA ARG A 344 -6.41 18.21 -0.16
C ARG A 344 -7.39 18.60 0.95
N ALA A 345 -8.69 18.59 0.68
CA ALA A 345 -9.70 18.95 1.68
C ALA A 345 -11.07 18.30 1.43
N VAL A 346 -11.89 18.23 2.49
CA VAL A 346 -13.32 17.90 2.37
C VAL A 346 -14.03 19.02 1.60
N ALA A 347 -14.68 18.65 0.51
CA ALA A 347 -15.41 19.56 -0.38
C ALA A 347 -16.91 19.63 -0.07
N ALA A 348 -17.48 18.51 0.40
CA ALA A 348 -18.88 18.39 0.76
C ALA A 348 -19.11 17.13 1.61
N ILE A 349 -20.20 17.15 2.39
CA ILE A 349 -20.77 15.98 3.04
C ILE A 349 -22.21 15.87 2.54
N TYR A 350 -22.63 14.67 2.17
CA TYR A 350 -23.98 14.36 1.74
C TYR A 350 -24.57 13.32 2.69
N GLU A 351 -25.74 13.59 3.26
CA GLU A 351 -26.53 12.59 3.96
C GLU A 351 -27.37 11.82 2.95
N VAL A 352 -27.44 10.50 3.11
CA VAL A 352 -28.26 9.62 2.28
C VAL A 352 -29.62 9.48 2.94
N ARG A 353 -30.69 9.79 2.21
CA ARG A 353 -32.07 9.62 2.67
C ARG A 353 -32.56 8.21 2.34
N HIS A 354 -33.62 7.76 3.02
CA HIS A 354 -34.19 6.42 2.83
C HIS A 354 -34.70 6.14 1.42
N ASP A 355 -35.06 7.18 0.65
CA ASP A 355 -35.45 7.07 -0.76
C ASP A 355 -34.25 7.07 -1.72
N GLY A 356 -33.02 7.07 -1.20
CA GLY A 356 -31.76 7.12 -1.95
C GLY A 356 -31.35 8.52 -2.41
N SER A 357 -32.16 9.55 -2.10
CA SER A 357 -31.78 10.94 -2.41
C SER A 357 -30.64 11.42 -1.52
N LEU A 358 -29.87 12.37 -2.05
CA LEU A 358 -28.70 12.93 -1.38
C LEU A 358 -29.00 14.35 -0.92
N GLU A 359 -28.87 14.61 0.38
CA GLU A 359 -28.97 15.94 0.94
C GLU A 359 -27.60 16.46 1.34
N ARG A 360 -27.17 17.57 0.73
CA ARG A 360 -25.89 18.18 1.08
C ARG A 360 -26.00 18.87 2.45
N ALA A 361 -25.11 18.51 3.36
CA ALA A 361 -25.05 19.13 4.68
C ALA A 361 -24.86 20.66 4.55
N ALA A 362 -25.70 21.42 5.24
CA ALA A 362 -25.58 22.87 5.33
C ALA A 362 -24.41 23.24 6.23
N ILE A 363 -23.25 23.50 5.64
CA ILE A 363 -22.03 23.86 6.35
C ILE A 363 -21.82 25.36 6.13
N PRO A 364 -21.70 26.17 7.19
CA PRO A 364 -21.33 27.57 7.02
C PRO A 364 -19.96 27.62 6.34
N VAL A 365 -19.93 28.14 5.12
CA VAL A 365 -18.70 28.30 4.35
C VAL A 365 -17.86 29.36 5.08
N ALA A 366 -16.94 28.92 5.94
CA ALA A 366 -15.81 29.75 6.28
C ALA A 366 -15.06 29.98 4.96
N ALA A 367 -14.99 31.24 4.53
CA ALA A 367 -14.34 31.64 3.29
C ALA A 367 -13.00 30.90 3.14
N ALA A 368 -12.85 30.19 2.03
CA ALA A 368 -11.61 29.52 1.69
C ALA A 368 -10.47 30.55 1.74
N VAL A 369 -9.46 30.28 2.59
CA VAL A 369 -8.16 30.99 2.57
C VAL A 369 -7.14 30.10 1.88
#